data_AF-A0A8T2S8P9-F1
#
_entry.id   AF-A0A8T2S8P9-F1
#
_cell.length_a   1.000
_cell.length_b   1.000
_cell.length_c   1.000
_cell.angle_alpha   90.00
_cell.angle_beta   90.00
_cell.angle_gamma   90.00
#
_symmetry.space_group_name_H-M   'P 1'
#
loop_
_entity.id
_entity.type
_entity.pdbx_description
1 polymer ?
#
loop_
_entity_poly.entity_id
_entity_poly.type
_entity_poly.pdbx_seq_one_letter_code
_entity_poly.pdbx_strand_id
1 'polypeptide(L)'
;MHVAEIPYENKYVSEQRHVEHGTVTYLSKIGLLGSNLLAAHSVWVNPNEVDLMAKSSVKVSHCPASNLRMLGFAPIQEMLSAGVCVSIGTDGAPSNNRMSIVDEMYLASLIHKGKVVFTKGTTDPSALPAECILKMATVGGAKAVLQEHQIGSLEVGKKADLVVINPNTWTMMPIHDPIASLVYSMRTENVDSVMCDGQWIMREKRILTVNEDEIMKLAVEAANGILKRANICIPRRMNVL
;
A
#
# COMPACT_ATOMS: atom_id res chain seq x y z
N MET A 1 2.81 -0.49 12.81
CA MET A 1 2.00 0.34 13.74
C MET A 1 1.28 1.40 12.90
N HIS A 2 -0.01 1.64 13.14
CA HIS A 2 -0.71 2.81 12.57
C HIS A 2 -0.17 4.08 13.25
N VAL A 3 0.31 5.05 12.46
CA VAL A 3 0.98 6.25 12.98
C VAL A 3 0.52 7.48 12.20
N ALA A 4 0.07 8.51 12.92
CA ALA A 4 -0.36 9.79 12.35
C ALA A 4 -1.39 9.58 11.21
N GLU A 5 -2.35 8.69 11.44
CA GLU A 5 -3.32 8.23 10.46
C GLU A 5 -4.44 9.26 10.27
N ILE A 6 -4.89 9.89 11.37
CA ILE A 6 -5.96 10.90 11.40
C ILE A 6 -5.51 12.15 12.17
N PRO A 7 -6.09 13.34 11.89
CA PRO A 7 -5.66 14.56 12.57
C PRO A 7 -6.01 14.56 14.07
N TYR A 8 -7.09 13.87 14.44
CA TYR A 8 -7.49 13.73 15.84
C TYR A 8 -6.45 12.98 16.68
N GLU A 9 -5.79 11.95 16.12
CA GLU A 9 -4.71 11.20 16.78
C GLU A 9 -3.57 12.16 17.18
N ASN A 10 -3.08 12.96 16.24
CA ASN A 10 -2.01 13.92 16.52
C ASN A 10 -2.43 14.97 17.54
N LYS A 11 -3.64 15.52 17.42
CA LYS A 11 -4.17 16.48 18.40
C LYS A 11 -4.18 15.87 19.81
N TYR A 12 -4.73 14.66 19.94
CA TYR A 12 -4.81 13.96 21.21
C TYR A 12 -3.41 13.68 21.79
N VAL A 13 -2.46 13.20 20.98
CA VAL A 13 -1.09 12.93 21.44
C VAL A 13 -0.37 14.22 21.84
N SER A 14 -0.51 15.29 21.07
CA SER A 14 0.07 16.60 21.40
C SER A 14 -0.42 17.11 22.75
N GLU A 15 -1.74 17.09 22.98
CA GLU A 15 -2.37 17.53 24.23
C GLU A 15 -1.96 16.67 25.44
N GLN A 16 -1.99 15.34 25.30
CA GLN A 16 -1.76 14.42 26.43
C GLN A 16 -0.28 14.16 26.73
N ARG A 17 0.60 14.32 25.74
CA ARG A 17 2.05 14.03 25.87
C ARG A 17 2.93 15.27 25.85
N HIS A 18 2.31 16.44 25.69
CA HIS A 18 2.97 17.75 25.66
C HIS A 18 4.12 17.75 24.64
N VAL A 19 3.77 17.48 23.39
CA VAL A 19 4.69 17.50 22.23
C VAL A 19 4.20 18.47 21.17
N GLU A 20 5.12 18.98 20.36
CA GLU A 20 4.86 20.09 19.43
C GLU A 20 3.83 19.78 18.34
N HIS A 21 3.80 18.55 17.83
CA HIS A 21 2.92 18.20 16.69
C HIS A 21 2.02 17.01 16.97
N GLY A 22 2.57 15.80 17.08
CA GLY A 22 1.74 14.62 17.21
C GLY A 22 2.51 13.34 17.46
N THR A 23 2.00 12.24 16.89
CA THR A 23 2.46 10.89 17.19
C THR A 23 3.93 10.71 16.89
N VAL A 24 4.42 11.12 15.71
CA VAL A 24 5.82 10.91 15.33
C VAL A 24 6.78 11.67 16.26
N THR A 25 6.49 12.93 16.58
CA THR A 25 7.28 13.70 17.55
C THR A 25 7.32 13.03 18.92
N TYR A 26 6.18 12.50 19.40
CA TYR A 26 6.15 11.77 20.67
C TYR A 26 6.95 10.47 20.63
N LEU A 27 6.80 9.67 19.56
CA LEU A 27 7.57 8.45 19.37
C LEU A 27 9.08 8.71 19.34
N SER A 28 9.50 9.85 18.78
CA SER A 28 10.90 10.29 18.83
C SER A 28 11.33 10.60 20.27
N LYS A 29 10.52 11.34 21.02
CA LYS A 29 10.80 11.74 22.42
C LYS A 29 11.02 10.53 23.33
N ILE A 30 10.29 9.44 23.11
CA ILE A 30 10.40 8.21 23.92
C ILE A 30 11.39 7.18 23.35
N GLY A 31 12.07 7.49 22.24
CA GLY A 31 13.05 6.60 21.61
C GLY A 31 12.45 5.38 20.90
N LEU A 32 11.18 5.44 20.48
CA LEU A 32 10.53 4.34 19.74
C LEU A 32 10.80 4.39 18.23
N LEU A 33 11.14 5.55 17.68
CA LEU A 33 11.53 5.62 16.27
C LEU A 33 12.82 4.81 16.05
N GLY A 34 12.80 3.96 15.04
CA GLY A 34 13.93 3.09 14.74
C GLY A 34 13.75 2.34 13.44
N SER A 35 14.81 1.65 13.05
CA SER A 35 14.85 0.91 11.79
C SER A 35 13.88 -0.28 11.75
N ASN A 36 13.40 -0.77 12.88
CA ASN A 36 12.41 -1.84 12.97
C ASN A 36 10.96 -1.33 13.06
N LEU A 37 10.73 -0.01 13.00
CA LEU A 37 9.39 0.56 12.97
C LEU A 37 8.88 0.66 11.53
N LEU A 38 7.81 -0.09 11.24
CA LEU A 38 6.97 0.11 10.06
C LEU A 38 5.73 0.93 10.45
N ALA A 39 5.71 2.19 10.04
CA ALA A 39 4.63 3.15 10.22
C ALA A 39 3.63 3.04 9.06
N ALA A 40 2.44 2.49 9.31
CA ALA A 40 1.37 2.44 8.33
C ALA A 40 0.69 3.81 8.20
N HIS A 41 0.22 4.13 7.00
CA HIS A 41 -0.47 5.37 6.61
C HIS A 41 0.40 6.62 6.62
N SER A 42 0.78 7.12 7.80
CA SER A 42 1.59 8.34 7.99
C SER A 42 1.04 9.53 7.17
N VAL A 43 -0.26 9.78 7.30
CA VAL A 43 -0.97 10.78 6.47
C VAL A 43 -0.75 12.19 7.00
N TRP A 44 -0.85 12.36 8.32
CA TRP A 44 -0.80 13.66 9.00
C TRP A 44 0.59 13.89 9.60
N VAL A 45 1.62 13.91 8.76
CA VAL A 45 3.01 14.10 9.18
C VAL A 45 3.50 15.45 8.68
N ASN A 46 4.12 16.24 9.56
CA ASN A 46 4.71 17.54 9.16
C ASN A 46 6.18 17.39 8.69
N PRO A 47 6.80 18.43 8.11
CA PRO A 47 8.19 18.35 7.63
C PRO A 47 9.21 17.94 8.72
N ASN A 48 9.07 18.45 9.94
CA ASN A 48 9.95 18.07 11.05
C ASN A 48 9.84 16.58 11.40
N GLU A 49 8.62 16.03 11.38
CA GLU A 49 8.37 14.62 11.64
C GLU A 49 8.89 13.73 10.49
N VAL A 50 8.81 14.18 9.22
CA VAL A 50 9.47 13.49 8.10
C VAL A 50 10.98 13.39 8.33
N ASP A 51 11.62 14.48 8.76
CA ASP A 51 13.05 14.48 9.09
C ASP A 51 13.39 13.53 10.24
N LEU A 52 12.54 13.47 11.27
CA LEU A 52 12.71 12.53 12.40
C LEU A 52 12.61 11.08 11.94
N MET A 53 11.65 10.77 11.06
CA MET A 53 11.48 9.43 10.49
C MET A 53 12.69 9.04 9.64
N ALA A 54 13.19 9.95 8.80
CA ALA A 54 14.37 9.72 7.98
C ALA A 54 15.62 9.47 8.83
N LYS A 55 15.92 10.36 9.80
CA LYS A 55 17.07 10.23 10.72
C LYS A 55 17.04 8.92 11.51
N SER A 56 15.83 8.46 11.89
CA SER A 56 15.63 7.24 12.65
C SER A 56 15.50 5.99 11.78
N SER A 57 15.63 6.10 10.46
CA SER A 57 15.47 5.01 9.49
C SER A 57 14.13 4.27 9.57
N VAL A 58 13.06 4.97 9.95
CA VAL A 58 11.70 4.46 9.99
C VAL A 58 11.27 4.08 8.57
N LYS A 59 10.45 3.02 8.46
CA LYS A 59 9.82 2.63 7.20
C LYS A 59 8.35 3.00 7.20
N VAL A 60 7.82 3.37 6.04
CA VAL A 60 6.41 3.75 5.87
C VAL A 60 5.71 2.78 4.94
N SER A 61 4.54 2.29 5.33
CA SER A 61 3.64 1.58 4.41
C SER A 61 2.53 2.53 3.97
N HIS A 62 2.62 3.00 2.72
CA HIS A 62 1.60 3.85 2.12
C HIS A 62 0.39 3.00 1.71
N CYS A 63 -0.81 3.37 2.18
CA CYS A 63 -2.07 2.69 1.84
C CYS A 63 -3.01 3.62 1.03
N PRO A 64 -2.72 3.90 -0.26
CA PRO A 64 -3.43 4.91 -1.04
C PRO A 64 -4.96 4.81 -1.01
N ALA A 65 -5.55 3.63 -1.28
CA ALA A 65 -7.01 3.51 -1.36
C ALA A 65 -7.69 3.79 0.00
N SER A 66 -7.17 3.19 1.07
CA SER A 66 -7.67 3.44 2.43
C SER A 66 -7.52 4.91 2.82
N ASN A 67 -6.35 5.49 2.52
CA ASN A 67 -6.07 6.90 2.80
C ASN A 67 -7.08 7.83 2.11
N LEU A 68 -7.36 7.61 0.83
CA LEU A 68 -8.29 8.47 0.08
C LEU A 68 -9.74 8.27 0.47
N ARG A 69 -10.09 7.10 1.02
CA ARG A 69 -11.46 6.85 1.45
C ARG A 69 -11.85 7.71 2.65
N MET A 70 -10.93 7.98 3.58
CA MET A 70 -11.28 8.66 4.84
C MET A 70 -10.17 9.42 5.57
N LEU A 71 -8.91 9.35 5.16
CA LEU A 71 -7.77 9.84 5.96
C LEU A 71 -7.07 11.08 5.38
N GLY A 72 -6.86 11.15 4.06
CA GLY A 72 -6.21 12.26 3.37
C GLY A 72 -5.04 11.86 2.47
N PHE A 73 -4.10 12.79 2.25
CA PHE A 73 -2.95 12.61 1.35
C PHE A 73 -1.63 12.54 2.14
N ALA A 74 -1.02 11.35 2.21
CA ALA A 74 0.30 11.20 2.82
C ALA A 74 1.39 11.98 2.04
N PRO A 75 2.41 12.56 2.71
CA PRO A 75 3.50 13.28 2.06
C PRO A 75 4.60 12.34 1.54
N ILE A 76 4.21 11.43 0.64
CA ILE A 76 5.08 10.34 0.14
C ILE A 76 6.27 10.88 -0.66
N GLN A 77 6.05 11.89 -1.50
CA GLN A 77 7.13 12.49 -2.30
C GLN A 77 8.17 13.15 -1.38
N GLU A 78 7.71 13.82 -0.32
CA GLU A 78 8.54 14.46 0.69
C GLU A 78 9.32 13.42 1.50
N MET A 79 8.65 12.35 1.94
CA MET A 79 9.28 11.21 2.64
C MET A 79 10.38 10.55 1.80
N LEU A 80 10.09 10.23 0.53
CA LEU A 80 11.07 9.63 -0.38
C LEU A 80 12.27 10.57 -0.61
N SER A 81 12.01 11.87 -0.77
CA SER A 81 13.06 12.89 -0.97
C SER A 81 13.96 13.05 0.26
N ALA A 82 13.40 12.86 1.46
CA ALA A 82 14.15 12.84 2.72
C ALA A 82 14.88 11.52 2.99
N GLY A 83 14.72 10.50 2.13
CA GLY A 83 15.36 9.19 2.28
C GLY A 83 14.60 8.19 3.14
N VAL A 84 13.34 8.45 3.48
CA VAL A 84 12.47 7.48 4.15
C VAL A 84 12.18 6.32 3.19
N CYS A 85 12.32 5.09 3.68
CA CYS A 85 11.93 3.91 2.91
C CYS A 85 10.40 3.79 2.92
N VAL A 86 9.78 3.86 1.74
CA VAL A 86 8.33 3.74 1.58
C VAL A 86 7.98 2.47 0.80
N SER A 87 7.06 1.68 1.34
CA SER A 87 6.40 0.55 0.69
C SER A 87 4.95 0.86 0.36
N ILE A 88 4.28 -0.04 -0.36
CA ILE A 88 2.84 0.02 -0.64
C ILE A 88 2.13 -1.07 0.17
N GLY A 89 0.99 -0.74 0.76
CA GLY A 89 0.09 -1.67 1.44
C GLY A 89 -1.35 -1.41 1.02
N THR A 90 -2.21 -2.41 1.17
CA THR A 90 -3.63 -2.29 0.83
C THR A 90 -4.47 -1.79 1.99
N ASP A 91 -3.98 -1.91 3.23
CA ASP A 91 -4.81 -1.92 4.44
C ASP A 91 -5.88 -3.05 4.37
N GLY A 92 -6.81 -3.08 5.32
CA GLY A 92 -7.86 -4.09 5.42
C GLY A 92 -8.95 -3.98 4.35
N ALA A 93 -9.58 -5.13 4.05
CA ALA A 93 -10.70 -5.20 3.13
C ALA A 93 -11.84 -4.20 3.43
N PRO A 94 -12.20 -3.82 4.68
CA PRO A 94 -13.29 -2.89 4.93
C PRO A 94 -13.04 -1.42 4.54
N SER A 95 -11.78 -1.01 4.38
CA SER A 95 -11.34 0.37 4.05
C SER A 95 -10.81 0.51 2.63
N ASN A 96 -10.45 -0.60 1.96
CA ASN A 96 -9.99 -0.63 0.56
C ASN A 96 -11.02 -1.27 -0.39
N ASN A 97 -11.37 -2.51 -0.02
CA ASN A 97 -12.23 -3.52 -0.63
C ASN A 97 -11.66 -4.31 -1.83
N ARG A 98 -10.52 -3.94 -2.42
CA ARG A 98 -9.91 -4.70 -3.53
C ARG A 98 -8.74 -5.60 -3.12
N MET A 99 -7.98 -5.19 -2.08
CA MET A 99 -6.78 -5.89 -1.61
C MET A 99 -5.79 -6.25 -2.75
N SER A 100 -5.59 -5.34 -3.70
CA SER A 100 -4.72 -5.52 -4.85
C SER A 100 -3.58 -4.52 -4.83
N ILE A 101 -2.33 -4.99 -4.72
CA ILE A 101 -1.14 -4.13 -4.87
C ILE A 101 -1.06 -3.52 -6.27
N VAL A 102 -1.60 -4.20 -7.30
CA VAL A 102 -1.68 -3.65 -8.67
C VAL A 102 -2.53 -2.39 -8.71
N ASP A 103 -3.71 -2.45 -8.07
CA ASP A 103 -4.61 -1.29 -7.98
C ASP A 103 -4.00 -0.18 -7.12
N GLU A 104 -3.29 -0.52 -6.03
CA GLU A 104 -2.59 0.48 -5.21
C GLU A 104 -1.46 1.18 -5.97
N MET A 105 -0.69 0.46 -6.79
CA MET A 105 0.35 1.06 -7.64
C MET A 105 -0.26 2.09 -8.60
N TYR A 106 -1.32 1.70 -9.31
CA TYR A 106 -2.05 2.59 -10.21
C TYR A 106 -2.58 3.82 -9.47
N LEU A 107 -3.23 3.62 -8.33
CA LEU A 107 -3.84 4.68 -7.55
C LEU A 107 -2.80 5.66 -6.98
N ALA A 108 -1.71 5.14 -6.39
CA ALA A 108 -0.59 5.94 -5.90
C ALA A 108 -0.04 6.85 -7.01
N SER A 109 0.07 6.29 -8.23
CA SER A 109 0.62 7.01 -9.38
C SER A 109 -0.20 8.23 -9.79
N LEU A 110 -1.52 8.15 -9.68
CA LEU A 110 -2.43 9.21 -10.09
C LEU A 110 -2.60 10.25 -8.99
N ILE A 111 -2.80 9.79 -7.76
CA ILE A 111 -3.20 10.68 -6.67
C ILE A 111 -2.07 11.61 -6.25
N HIS A 112 -0.80 11.18 -6.34
CA HIS A 112 0.33 12.05 -6.03
C HIS A 112 0.56 13.11 -7.11
N LYS A 113 0.30 12.79 -8.39
CA LYS A 113 0.31 13.80 -9.48
C LYS A 113 -0.80 14.83 -9.27
N GLY A 114 -2.02 14.37 -8.97
CA GLY A 114 -3.16 15.24 -8.67
C GLY A 114 -2.92 16.11 -7.43
N LYS A 115 -2.35 15.53 -6.36
CA LYS A 115 -1.98 16.24 -5.13
C LYS A 115 -1.01 17.39 -5.41
N VAL A 116 -0.03 17.21 -6.30
CA VAL A 116 0.91 18.28 -6.66
C VAL A 116 0.17 19.48 -7.26
N VAL A 117 -0.77 19.26 -8.18
CA VAL A 117 -1.59 20.34 -8.73
C VAL A 117 -2.43 21.00 -7.64
N PHE A 118 -3.08 20.21 -6.79
CA PHE A 118 -3.94 20.71 -5.71
C PHE A 118 -3.18 21.56 -4.68
N THR A 119 -1.95 21.15 -4.33
CA THR A 119 -1.16 21.81 -3.27
C THR A 119 -0.27 22.93 -3.78
N LYS A 120 0.28 22.83 -5.00
CA LYS A 120 1.24 23.80 -5.57
C LYS A 120 0.67 24.67 -6.68
N GLY A 121 -0.51 24.34 -7.22
CA GLY A 121 -1.10 25.05 -8.36
C GLY A 121 -0.39 24.81 -9.70
N THR A 122 0.55 23.86 -9.76
CA THR A 122 1.36 23.56 -10.94
C THR A 122 1.26 22.08 -11.31
N THR A 123 1.32 21.77 -12.60
CA THR A 123 1.35 20.38 -13.08
C THR A 123 2.78 19.84 -13.04
N ASP A 124 2.94 18.65 -12.47
CA ASP A 124 4.18 17.88 -12.55
C ASP A 124 3.85 16.43 -12.95
N PRO A 125 4.02 16.07 -14.24
CA PRO A 125 3.76 14.71 -14.68
C PRO A 125 4.84 13.72 -14.21
N SER A 126 5.97 14.21 -13.69
CA SER A 126 7.07 13.38 -13.18
C SER A 126 6.91 13.01 -11.70
N ALA A 127 5.93 13.59 -11.00
CA ALA A 127 5.64 13.25 -9.62
C ALA A 127 5.34 11.76 -9.47
N LEU A 128 6.09 11.10 -8.58
CA LEU A 128 6.05 9.66 -8.31
C LEU A 128 6.02 8.80 -9.61
N PRO A 129 7.14 8.68 -10.32
CA PRO A 129 7.20 7.96 -11.60
C PRO A 129 7.03 6.44 -11.40
N ALA A 130 6.67 5.72 -12.47
CA ALA A 130 6.36 4.29 -12.43
C ALA A 130 7.48 3.44 -11.81
N GLU A 131 8.74 3.72 -12.15
CA GLU A 131 9.89 3.01 -11.56
C GLU A 131 9.94 3.17 -10.04
N CYS A 132 9.64 4.37 -9.52
CA CYS A 132 9.62 4.62 -8.08
C CYS A 132 8.51 3.80 -7.41
N ILE A 133 7.33 3.73 -8.03
CA ILE A 133 6.19 2.98 -7.51
C ILE A 133 6.46 1.47 -7.52
N LEU A 134 7.03 0.96 -8.60
CA LEU A 134 7.42 -0.44 -8.70
C LEU A 134 8.47 -0.79 -7.64
N LYS A 135 9.45 0.11 -7.39
CA LYS A 135 10.41 -0.04 -6.28
C LYS A 135 9.69 -0.06 -4.93
N MET A 136 8.71 0.82 -4.67
CA MET A 136 7.94 0.80 -3.43
C MET A 136 7.17 -0.52 -3.24
N ALA A 137 6.61 -1.08 -4.31
CA ALA A 137 5.88 -2.36 -4.28
C ALA A 137 6.79 -3.59 -4.12
N THR A 138 8.09 -3.48 -4.41
CA THR A 138 9.04 -4.61 -4.42
C THR A 138 10.17 -4.42 -3.41
N VAL A 139 11.30 -3.83 -3.81
CA VAL A 139 12.47 -3.59 -2.97
C VAL A 139 12.14 -2.77 -1.72
N GLY A 140 11.26 -1.77 -1.84
CA GLY A 140 10.77 -0.96 -0.73
C GLY A 140 9.94 -1.78 0.27
N GLY A 141 9.10 -2.69 -0.23
CA GLY A 141 8.39 -3.67 0.59
C GLY A 141 9.35 -4.59 1.35
N ALA A 142 10.36 -5.15 0.67
CA ALA A 142 11.37 -6.00 1.30
C ALA A 142 12.15 -5.26 2.40
N LYS A 143 12.59 -4.02 2.14
CA LYS A 143 13.25 -3.15 3.13
C LYS A 143 12.33 -2.79 4.30
N ALA A 144 11.04 -2.58 4.04
CA ALA A 144 10.05 -2.28 5.08
C ALA A 144 9.87 -3.42 6.09
N VAL A 145 10.07 -4.67 5.66
CA VAL A 145 9.99 -5.86 6.50
C VAL A 145 11.36 -6.45 6.87
N LEU A 146 12.46 -5.72 6.64
CA LEU A 146 13.83 -6.11 6.96
C LEU A 146 14.31 -7.41 6.27
N GLN A 147 13.84 -7.63 5.03
CA GLN A 147 14.19 -8.79 4.22
C GLN A 147 14.81 -8.41 2.87
N GLU A 148 15.36 -7.22 2.73
CA GLU A 148 15.98 -6.71 1.50
C GLU A 148 17.16 -7.55 1.00
N HIS A 149 17.79 -8.36 1.87
CA HIS A 149 18.84 -9.29 1.49
C HIS A 149 18.31 -10.66 1.03
N GLN A 150 17.02 -10.93 1.23
CA GLN A 150 16.39 -12.21 0.90
C GLN A 150 15.40 -12.11 -0.26
N ILE A 151 14.68 -11.00 -0.40
CA ILE A 151 13.58 -10.83 -1.37
C ILE A 151 13.57 -9.41 -1.97
N GLY A 152 12.60 -9.15 -2.85
CA GLY A 152 12.31 -7.81 -3.40
C GLY A 152 13.04 -7.48 -4.71
N SER A 153 13.99 -8.29 -5.14
CA SER A 153 14.70 -8.15 -6.42
C SER A 153 15.21 -9.50 -6.93
N LEU A 154 15.44 -9.57 -8.24
CA LEU A 154 15.97 -10.76 -8.92
C LEU A 154 17.50 -10.71 -8.92
N GLU A 155 18.11 -11.16 -7.83
CA GLU A 155 19.56 -11.22 -7.65
C GLU A 155 19.98 -12.62 -7.21
N VAL A 156 21.12 -13.11 -7.71
CA VAL A 156 21.65 -14.42 -7.32
C VAL A 156 21.85 -14.46 -5.80
N GLY A 157 21.34 -15.50 -5.15
CA GLY A 157 21.41 -15.69 -3.70
C GLY A 157 20.16 -15.25 -2.93
N LYS A 158 19.24 -14.51 -3.57
CA LYS A 158 17.91 -14.22 -3.01
C LYS A 158 16.93 -15.38 -3.24
N LYS A 159 15.87 -15.41 -2.44
CA LYS A 159 14.77 -16.36 -2.59
C LYS A 159 14.06 -16.13 -3.93
N ALA A 160 13.56 -17.21 -4.51
CA ALA A 160 12.80 -17.16 -5.75
C ALA A 160 11.33 -16.79 -5.48
N ASP A 161 11.12 -15.51 -5.12
CA ASP A 161 9.80 -14.88 -4.99
C ASP A 161 9.48 -14.16 -6.30
N LEU A 162 8.66 -14.79 -7.15
CA LEU A 162 8.44 -14.37 -8.54
C LEU A 162 6.97 -14.17 -8.82
N VAL A 163 6.67 -13.15 -9.62
CA VAL A 163 5.36 -12.93 -10.23
C VAL A 163 5.53 -12.95 -11.74
N VAL A 164 4.86 -13.89 -12.40
CA VAL A 164 4.85 -14.01 -13.86
C VAL A 164 3.62 -13.29 -14.40
N ILE A 165 3.84 -12.35 -15.30
CA ILE A 165 2.80 -11.52 -15.90
C ILE A 165 2.57 -11.97 -17.34
N ASN A 166 1.31 -12.18 -17.72
CA ASN A 166 0.90 -12.32 -19.11
C ASN A 166 0.49 -10.94 -19.66
N PRO A 167 1.33 -10.32 -20.50
CA PRO A 167 1.01 -9.02 -21.07
C PRO A 167 0.09 -9.08 -22.30
N ASN A 168 -0.14 -10.24 -22.89
CA ASN A 168 -0.84 -10.38 -24.17
C ASN A 168 -2.36 -10.30 -23.98
N THR A 169 -2.83 -9.18 -23.44
CA THR A 169 -4.23 -8.85 -23.19
C THR A 169 -4.53 -7.44 -23.69
N TRP A 170 -5.81 -7.15 -23.93
CA TRP A 170 -6.27 -5.82 -24.33
C TRP A 170 -6.00 -4.73 -23.28
N THR A 171 -5.72 -5.10 -22.03
CA THR A 171 -5.43 -4.17 -20.94
C THR A 171 -3.98 -3.68 -20.96
N MET A 172 -3.04 -4.44 -21.55
CA MET A 172 -1.61 -4.13 -21.51
C MET A 172 -0.97 -3.91 -22.89
N MET A 173 -1.52 -4.47 -23.98
CA MET A 173 -0.95 -4.29 -25.32
C MET A 173 -1.40 -2.98 -25.98
N PRO A 174 -0.50 -2.28 -26.71
CA PRO A 174 0.93 -2.56 -26.90
C PRO A 174 1.79 -2.15 -25.69
N ILE A 175 2.92 -2.84 -25.47
CA ILE A 175 3.91 -2.47 -24.45
C ILE A 175 5.05 -1.66 -25.09
N HIS A 176 5.11 -0.37 -24.78
CA HIS A 176 6.24 0.49 -25.15
C HIS A 176 7.30 0.55 -24.04
N ASP A 177 6.86 0.67 -22.79
CA ASP A 177 7.71 0.66 -21.60
C ASP A 177 7.12 -0.34 -20.59
N PRO A 178 7.79 -1.48 -20.35
CA PRO A 178 7.30 -2.50 -19.42
C PRO A 178 7.08 -1.98 -17.99
N ILE A 179 7.91 -1.05 -17.49
CA ILE A 179 7.77 -0.53 -16.13
C ILE A 179 6.53 0.35 -16.04
N ALA A 180 6.35 1.24 -17.02
CA ALA A 180 5.13 2.04 -17.13
C ALA A 180 3.89 1.15 -17.28
N SER A 181 3.95 0.10 -18.11
CA SER A 181 2.84 -0.83 -18.30
C SER A 181 2.48 -1.58 -17.01
N LEU A 182 3.45 -1.97 -16.18
CA LEU A 182 3.20 -2.63 -14.89
C LEU A 182 2.44 -1.73 -13.90
N VAL A 183 2.67 -0.43 -13.92
CA VAL A 183 2.06 0.52 -12.97
C VAL A 183 0.76 1.12 -13.50
N TYR A 184 0.73 1.48 -14.79
CA TYR A 184 -0.36 2.27 -15.37
C TYR A 184 -1.40 1.45 -16.13
N SER A 185 -1.07 0.23 -16.57
CA SER A 185 -1.92 -0.55 -17.49
C SER A 185 -2.27 -1.94 -16.97
N MET A 186 -1.38 -2.55 -16.19
CA MET A 186 -1.58 -3.88 -15.62
C MET A 186 -2.86 -3.93 -14.78
N ARG A 187 -3.57 -5.06 -14.85
CA ARG A 187 -4.61 -5.43 -13.90
C ARG A 187 -4.24 -6.73 -13.21
N THR A 188 -4.89 -7.06 -12.09
CA THR A 188 -4.62 -8.30 -11.36
C THR A 188 -4.81 -9.54 -12.23
N GLU A 189 -5.71 -9.50 -13.22
CA GLU A 189 -5.97 -10.61 -14.15
C GLU A 189 -4.80 -10.87 -15.12
N ASN A 190 -3.82 -9.97 -15.20
CA ASN A 190 -2.60 -10.18 -15.94
C ASN A 190 -1.59 -11.06 -15.20
N VAL A 191 -1.75 -11.27 -13.89
CA VAL A 191 -0.89 -12.20 -13.15
C VAL A 191 -1.23 -13.62 -13.57
N ASP A 192 -0.24 -14.33 -14.10
CA ASP A 192 -0.38 -15.70 -14.59
C ASP A 192 0.07 -16.72 -13.54
N SER A 193 1.26 -16.52 -12.98
CA SER A 193 1.86 -17.46 -12.03
C SER A 193 2.56 -16.72 -10.89
N VAL A 194 2.58 -17.30 -9.70
CA VAL A 194 3.24 -16.75 -8.51
C VAL A 194 4.04 -17.84 -7.83
N MET A 195 5.29 -17.54 -7.52
CA MET A 195 6.23 -18.38 -6.81
C MET A 195 6.64 -17.71 -5.50
N CYS A 196 6.75 -18.48 -4.43
CA CYS A 196 7.25 -18.05 -3.13
C CYS A 196 8.33 -19.04 -2.70
N ASP A 197 9.55 -18.56 -2.46
CA ASP A 197 10.71 -19.34 -2.05
C ASP A 197 10.95 -20.59 -2.94
N GLY A 198 10.84 -20.42 -4.26
CA GLY A 198 11.01 -21.51 -5.21
C GLY A 198 9.78 -22.42 -5.40
N GLN A 199 8.70 -22.22 -4.64
CA GLN A 199 7.49 -23.03 -4.70
C GLN A 199 6.36 -22.29 -5.43
N TRP A 200 5.77 -22.92 -6.42
CA TRP A 200 4.59 -22.38 -7.11
C TRP A 200 3.38 -22.40 -6.17
N ILE A 201 2.83 -21.21 -5.86
CA ILE A 201 1.57 -21.08 -5.12
C ILE A 201 0.38 -20.83 -6.06
N MET A 202 0.66 -20.28 -7.24
CA MET A 202 -0.27 -20.17 -8.35
C MET A 202 0.49 -20.44 -9.65
N ARG A 203 -0.10 -21.18 -10.58
CA ARG A 203 0.49 -21.44 -11.90
C ARG A 203 -0.58 -21.49 -12.97
N GLU A 204 -0.36 -20.80 -14.09
CA GLU A 204 -1.30 -20.73 -15.22
C GLU A 204 -2.72 -20.35 -14.75
N LYS A 205 -2.79 -19.34 -13.88
CA LYS A 205 -3.99 -18.79 -13.22
C LYS A 205 -4.71 -19.75 -12.26
N ARG A 206 -4.13 -20.90 -11.93
CA ARG A 206 -4.70 -21.82 -10.95
C ARG A 206 -3.96 -21.73 -9.62
N ILE A 207 -4.69 -21.44 -8.54
CA ILE A 207 -4.14 -21.47 -7.18
C ILE A 207 -3.91 -22.92 -6.75
N LEU A 208 -2.72 -23.22 -6.22
CA LEU A 208 -2.29 -24.59 -5.90
C LEU A 208 -2.37 -24.93 -4.42
N THR A 209 -2.56 -23.93 -3.55
CA THR A 209 -2.42 -24.05 -2.09
C THR A 209 -3.74 -24.08 -1.33
N VAL A 210 -4.85 -23.71 -1.97
CA VAL A 210 -6.20 -23.69 -1.38
C VAL A 210 -7.25 -24.12 -2.40
N ASN A 211 -8.41 -24.57 -1.91
CA ASN A 211 -9.58 -24.82 -2.74
C ASN A 211 -10.42 -23.53 -2.85
N GLU A 212 -10.42 -22.90 -4.03
CA GLU A 212 -11.11 -21.62 -4.26
C GLU A 212 -12.62 -21.69 -3.97
N ASP A 213 -13.29 -22.77 -4.39
CA ASP A 213 -14.73 -22.95 -4.17
C ASP A 213 -15.09 -23.08 -2.69
N GLU A 214 -14.22 -23.75 -1.91
CA GLU A 214 -14.39 -23.88 -0.46
C GLU A 214 -14.23 -22.53 0.23
N ILE A 215 -13.19 -21.76 -0.13
CA ILE A 215 -12.95 -20.43 0.42
C ILE A 215 -14.13 -19.48 0.12
N MET A 216 -14.68 -19.52 -1.11
CA MET A 216 -15.85 -18.71 -1.46
C MET A 216 -17.08 -19.08 -0.62
N LYS A 217 -17.32 -20.38 -0.37
CA LYS A 217 -18.42 -20.83 0.51
C LYS A 217 -18.22 -20.33 1.94
N LEU A 218 -17.03 -20.49 2.50
CA LEU A 218 -16.69 -20.01 3.85
C LEU A 218 -16.88 -18.49 3.97
N ALA A 219 -16.51 -17.72 2.95
CA ALA A 219 -16.71 -16.28 2.94
C ALA A 219 -18.20 -15.89 2.98
N VAL A 220 -19.06 -16.58 2.21
CA VAL A 220 -20.51 -16.36 2.22
C VAL A 220 -21.12 -16.72 3.57
N GLU A 221 -20.72 -17.85 4.16
CA GLU A 221 -21.17 -18.27 5.49
C GLU A 221 -20.76 -17.27 6.57
N ALA A 222 -19.51 -16.81 6.55
CA ALA A 222 -18.99 -15.82 7.48
C ALA A 222 -19.75 -14.48 7.36
N ALA A 223 -20.01 -14.01 6.13
CA ALA A 223 -20.77 -12.79 5.88
C ALA A 223 -22.19 -12.87 6.44
N ASN A 224 -22.91 -13.96 6.16
CA ASN A 224 -24.25 -14.21 6.69
C ASN A 224 -24.25 -14.30 8.23
N GLY A 225 -23.23 -14.95 8.81
CA GLY A 225 -23.05 -15.05 10.25
C GLY A 225 -22.84 -13.69 10.92
N ILE A 226 -22.06 -12.79 10.30
CA ILE A 226 -21.87 -11.42 10.80
C ILE A 226 -23.19 -10.64 10.78
N LEU A 227 -23.95 -10.69 9.69
CA LEU A 227 -25.25 -10.00 9.58
C LEU A 227 -26.22 -10.47 10.65
N LYS A 228 -26.31 -11.78 10.88
CA LYS A 228 -27.17 -12.37 11.92
C LYS A 228 -26.77 -11.91 13.32
N ARG A 229 -25.47 -11.93 13.66
CA ARG A 229 -24.99 -11.50 14.98
C ARG A 229 -25.18 -10.00 15.22
N ALA A 230 -25.01 -9.19 14.17
CA ALA A 230 -25.20 -7.76 14.25
C ALA A 230 -26.68 -7.32 14.20
N ASN A 231 -27.60 -8.27 13.98
CA ASN A 231 -29.02 -8.01 13.74
C ASN A 231 -29.25 -6.97 12.61
N ILE A 232 -28.45 -7.06 11.54
CA ILE A 232 -28.51 -6.15 10.38
C ILE A 232 -29.28 -6.83 9.24
N CYS A 233 -30.34 -6.18 8.77
CA CYS A 233 -30.99 -6.49 7.50
C CYS A 233 -30.51 -5.48 6.45
N ILE A 234 -29.90 -5.97 5.36
CA ILE A 234 -29.47 -5.10 4.27
C ILE A 234 -30.70 -4.66 3.48
N PRO A 235 -30.99 -3.34 3.39
CA PRO A 235 -32.15 -2.88 2.65
C PRO A 235 -31.98 -3.17 1.16
N ARG A 236 -33.08 -3.47 0.47
CA ARG A 236 -33.09 -3.38 -1.00
C ARG A 236 -32.82 -1.93 -1.39
N ARG A 237 -31.76 -1.73 -2.17
CA ARG A 237 -31.36 -0.45 -2.77
C ARG A 237 -31.46 -0.59 -4.28
N MET A 238 -31.66 0.52 -5.00
CA MET A 238 -31.99 0.52 -6.42
C MET A 238 -33.22 -0.36 -6.73
N ASN A 239 -34.38 0.07 -6.23
CA ASN A 239 -35.68 -0.56 -6.52
C ASN A 239 -36.14 -0.18 -7.94
N VAL A 240 -35.36 -0.57 -8.94
CA VAL A 240 -35.67 -0.39 -10.36
C VAL A 240 -35.88 -1.78 -10.96
N LEU A 241 -37.07 -2.32 -10.68
CA LEU A 241 -37.82 -3.31 -11.44
C LEU A 241 -39.29 -2.98 -11.21
#